data_AF-A0A2N5UUN8-F1
#
_entry.id   AF-A0A2N5UUN8-F1
#
_cell.length_a   1.000
_cell.length_b   1.000
_cell.length_c   1.000
_cell.angle_alpha   90.00
_cell.angle_beta   90.00
_cell.angle_gamma   90.00
#
_symmetry.space_group_name_H-M   'P 1'
#
loop_
_entity.id
_entity.type
_entity.pdbx_description
1 polymer ?
#
loop_
_entity_poly.entity_id
_entity_poly.type
_entity_poly.pdbx_seq_one_letter_code
_entity_poly.pdbx_strand_id
1 'polypeptide(L)'
;MSALQNYYSAGSTNRLSWMRQSGTFLSSALSSPQARFVLFHNLKPLVADQPSESVDGFSVSHKLSSLPWQEVATFLSPAGSAAIDPAEVVDSTGKMWPKQLSSHPAKSRQPFLGQSPIVVFLGTDDAAEHPSEDEVLKPHHGYPVWAIDVTAIYERISKLLVQHGNFLDLKKVNLAPKEANLAGQARAMIDWNARNKFCAGCGRPTYSAYAGWKLACTSDLEKNAPADNHGDPTFLPSCLTTSFSIQNFCFPRTDPVCIMGITNSTGDSILLGRKKVWPPGFYSCLAGFIEPGESIEDCCRREVMEEAGVEVKSVHYHSSQPWPFPGSLMIGVIGRATENPHIRLDLDKELEDAKFFPRSLILGVLDSSKKTELTEDELRRFDDNYTPLQTLDSTSTVDTPGSSKIHLTIPPPVKPFHRYLVPSQQRLPCETLFADGLAVLLVIMYFEN
;
A
#
# COMPACT_ATOMS: atom_id res chain seq x y z
N MET A 1 -3.24 -20.88 -18.42
CA MET A 1 -4.06 -20.25 -17.36
C MET A 1 -3.36 -18.95 -16.98
N SER A 2 -3.88 -17.78 -17.35
CA SER A 2 -3.40 -16.52 -16.76
C SER A 2 -3.96 -16.45 -15.34
N ALA A 3 -3.09 -16.33 -14.35
CA ALA A 3 -3.52 -16.14 -12.97
C ALA A 3 -4.28 -14.80 -12.86
N LEU A 4 -5.32 -14.75 -12.02
CA LEU A 4 -6.03 -13.51 -11.71
C LEU A 4 -5.02 -12.50 -11.12
N GLN A 5 -4.71 -11.44 -11.88
CA GLN A 5 -3.67 -10.49 -11.52
C GLN A 5 -4.28 -9.13 -11.19
N ASN A 6 -4.55 -8.92 -9.91
CA ASN A 6 -5.01 -7.65 -9.37
C ASN A 6 -3.89 -6.59 -9.46
N TYR A 7 -4.26 -5.32 -9.65
CA TYR A 7 -3.34 -4.24 -10.05
C TYR A 7 -2.11 -4.13 -9.14
N TYR A 8 -2.32 -4.09 -7.83
CA TYR A 8 -1.25 -4.04 -6.83
C TYR A 8 -0.73 -5.41 -6.38
N SER A 9 -1.15 -6.52 -7.01
CA SER A 9 -0.79 -7.90 -6.64
C SER A 9 0.17 -8.57 -7.64
N ALA A 10 0.51 -7.90 -8.74
CA ALA A 10 1.33 -8.41 -9.83
C ALA A 10 2.84 -8.51 -9.52
N GLY A 11 3.21 -8.92 -8.30
CA GLY A 11 4.60 -8.89 -7.85
C GLY A 11 5.50 -9.83 -8.66
N SER A 12 6.51 -9.25 -9.31
CA SER A 12 7.63 -9.97 -9.94
C SER A 12 8.91 -9.90 -9.11
N THR A 13 8.87 -9.43 -7.86
CA THR A 13 10.05 -9.32 -7.01
C THR A 13 10.27 -10.55 -6.14
N ASN A 14 11.43 -11.20 -6.27
CA ASN A 14 11.93 -12.06 -5.21
C ASN A 14 12.32 -11.18 -4.02
N ARG A 15 11.53 -11.27 -2.95
CA ARG A 15 11.62 -10.41 -1.77
C ARG A 15 12.86 -10.64 -0.90
N LEU A 16 13.59 -11.74 -1.12
CA LEU A 16 14.85 -12.09 -0.46
C LEU A 16 14.82 -11.88 1.07
N SER A 17 13.75 -12.33 1.73
CA SER A 17 13.46 -12.00 3.13
C SER A 17 14.52 -12.50 4.12
N TRP A 18 15.15 -13.63 3.82
CA TRP A 18 16.24 -14.20 4.63
C TRP A 18 17.51 -13.34 4.59
N MET A 19 17.82 -12.75 3.44
CA MET A 19 19.03 -11.93 3.23
C MET A 19 18.99 -10.59 4.00
N ARG A 20 17.82 -10.13 4.42
CA ARG A 20 17.64 -8.80 5.06
C ARG A 20 18.37 -8.64 6.39
N GLN A 21 18.79 -9.73 7.04
CA GLN A 21 19.56 -9.66 8.28
C GLN A 21 21.08 -9.49 8.02
N SER A 22 21.54 -9.80 6.81
CA SER A 22 22.95 -9.74 6.43
C SER A 22 23.32 -8.32 5.99
N GLY A 23 23.98 -7.58 6.89
CA GLY A 23 24.45 -6.22 6.58
C GLY A 23 25.51 -6.17 5.47
N THR A 24 26.32 -7.22 5.34
CA THR A 24 27.29 -7.38 4.25
C THR A 24 26.58 -7.57 2.91
N PHE A 25 25.55 -8.42 2.84
CA PHE A 25 24.71 -8.53 1.64
C PHE A 25 24.03 -7.21 1.31
N LEU A 26 23.41 -6.55 2.28
CA LEU A 26 22.69 -5.29 2.07
C LEU A 26 23.62 -4.19 1.55
N SER A 27 24.85 -4.09 2.06
CA SER A 27 25.86 -3.16 1.57
C SER A 27 26.24 -3.44 0.11
N SER A 28 26.52 -4.71 -0.23
CA SER A 28 26.83 -5.13 -1.62
C SER A 28 25.65 -4.95 -2.58
N ALA A 29 24.42 -5.19 -2.11
CA ALA A 29 23.19 -5.02 -2.87
C ALA A 29 22.84 -3.53 -3.08
N LEU A 30 23.28 -2.65 -2.16
CA LEU A 30 23.14 -1.19 -2.28
C LEU A 30 24.14 -0.63 -3.28
N SER A 31 25.40 -1.07 -3.23
CA SER A 31 26.46 -0.59 -4.13
C SER A 31 26.55 -1.31 -5.47
N SER A 32 25.64 -2.25 -5.76
CA SER A 32 25.66 -2.99 -7.03
C SER A 32 25.49 -2.03 -8.21
N PRO A 33 26.33 -2.12 -9.27
CA PRO A 33 26.18 -1.30 -10.47
C PRO A 33 24.84 -1.45 -11.19
N GLN A 34 24.10 -2.52 -10.89
CA GLN A 34 22.79 -2.84 -11.46
C GLN A 34 21.63 -2.53 -10.49
N ALA A 35 21.92 -2.07 -9.28
CA ALA A 35 20.89 -1.71 -8.30
C ALA A 35 20.03 -0.53 -8.80
N ARG A 36 18.71 -0.68 -8.66
CA ARG A 36 17.70 0.27 -9.13
C ARG A 36 17.02 0.95 -7.95
N PHE A 37 17.05 2.28 -7.93
CA PHE A 37 16.55 3.09 -6.83
C PHE A 37 15.30 3.85 -7.24
N VAL A 38 14.14 3.47 -6.68
CA VAL A 38 12.87 4.15 -6.90
C VAL A 38 12.66 5.18 -5.79
N LEU A 39 12.57 6.45 -6.16
CA LEU A 39 12.54 7.56 -5.21
C LEU A 39 11.11 7.96 -4.86
N PHE A 40 10.91 8.40 -3.62
CA PHE A 40 9.64 8.89 -3.10
C PHE A 40 9.81 10.25 -2.43
N HIS A 41 8.79 11.10 -2.54
CA HIS A 41 8.68 12.36 -1.81
C HIS A 41 7.24 12.50 -1.29
N ASN A 42 7.05 12.62 0.02
CA ASN A 42 5.75 12.65 0.68
C ASN A 42 4.81 11.52 0.20
N LEU A 43 5.33 10.28 0.17
CA LEU A 43 4.66 9.05 -0.31
C LEU A 43 4.25 9.02 -1.80
N LYS A 44 4.65 10.03 -2.58
CA LYS A 44 4.50 10.08 -4.04
C LYS A 44 5.73 9.43 -4.69
N PRO A 45 5.60 8.42 -5.57
CA PRO A 45 6.73 7.94 -6.37
C PRO A 45 7.19 8.97 -7.39
N LEU A 46 8.48 8.93 -7.72
CA LEU A 46 9.05 9.60 -8.89
C LEU A 46 8.68 8.81 -10.16
N VAL A 47 7.99 9.45 -11.09
CA VAL A 47 7.50 8.81 -12.33
C VAL A 47 7.76 9.68 -13.55
N ALA A 48 7.98 9.04 -14.68
CA ALA A 48 8.08 9.67 -15.99
C ALA A 48 6.83 9.36 -16.82
N ASP A 49 6.38 10.33 -17.62
CA ASP A 49 5.30 10.12 -18.59
C ASP A 49 5.78 9.22 -19.73
N GLN A 50 4.89 8.38 -20.26
CA GLN A 50 5.17 7.56 -21.45
C GLN A 50 3.95 7.48 -22.39
N PRO A 51 4.15 7.18 -23.68
CA PRO A 51 3.04 6.99 -24.63
C PRO A 51 2.02 5.98 -24.08
N SER A 52 0.73 6.29 -24.21
CA SER A 52 -0.31 5.45 -23.62
C SER A 52 -0.41 4.10 -24.32
N GLU A 53 -0.25 3.03 -23.56
CA GLU A 53 -0.30 1.65 -24.04
C GLU A 53 -1.20 0.76 -23.17
N SER A 54 -1.42 -0.49 -23.61
CA SER A 54 -2.22 -1.47 -22.88
C SER A 54 -1.34 -2.66 -22.47
N VAL A 55 -1.11 -2.81 -21.17
CA VAL A 55 -0.28 -3.89 -20.60
C VAL A 55 -1.16 -4.76 -19.71
N ASP A 56 -1.28 -6.05 -20.04
CA ASP A 56 -2.15 -7.03 -19.34
C ASP A 56 -3.62 -6.55 -19.20
N GLY A 57 -4.08 -5.73 -20.14
CA GLY A 57 -5.42 -5.12 -20.16
C GLY A 57 -5.53 -3.78 -19.42
N PHE A 58 -4.52 -3.36 -18.66
CA PHE A 58 -4.48 -2.07 -17.97
C PHE A 58 -4.00 -0.96 -18.91
N SER A 59 -4.63 0.22 -18.82
CA SER A 59 -4.13 1.43 -19.48
C SER A 59 -2.90 1.93 -18.72
N VAL A 60 -1.76 2.04 -19.40
CA VAL A 60 -0.48 2.50 -18.83
C VAL A 60 -0.11 3.80 -19.52
N SER A 61 0.24 4.84 -18.74
CA SER A 61 0.66 6.15 -19.27
C SER A 61 1.83 6.77 -18.51
N HIS A 62 2.32 6.11 -17.47
CA HIS A 62 3.47 6.52 -16.68
C HIS A 62 4.37 5.31 -16.45
N LYS A 63 5.63 5.57 -16.13
CA LYS A 63 6.65 4.60 -15.80
C LYS A 63 7.31 4.95 -14.47
N LEU A 64 7.66 3.94 -13.68
CA LEU A 64 8.37 4.18 -12.42
C LEU A 64 9.83 4.56 -12.69
N SER A 65 10.23 5.76 -12.29
CA SER A 65 11.61 6.23 -12.49
C SER A 65 12.55 5.55 -11.51
N SER A 66 13.66 5.00 -12.03
CA SER A 66 14.69 4.35 -11.23
C SER A 66 16.07 4.88 -11.58
N LEU A 67 16.86 5.23 -10.56
CA LEU A 67 18.22 5.74 -10.71
C LEU A 67 19.27 4.67 -10.32
N PRO A 68 20.53 4.79 -10.76
CA PRO A 68 21.64 3.96 -10.29
C PRO A 68 22.22 4.46 -8.95
N TRP A 69 22.98 3.60 -8.26
CA TRP A 69 23.61 3.95 -6.97
C TRP A 69 24.49 5.19 -7.04
N GLN A 70 25.26 5.37 -8.12
CA GLN A 70 26.24 6.46 -8.25
C GLN A 70 25.58 7.85 -8.14
N GLU A 71 24.40 8.02 -8.74
CA GLU A 71 23.63 9.28 -8.64
C GLU A 71 23.02 9.43 -7.25
N VAL A 72 22.36 8.38 -6.76
CA VAL A 72 21.71 8.36 -5.44
C VAL A 72 22.69 8.65 -4.31
N ALA A 73 23.90 8.10 -4.36
CA ALA A 73 24.94 8.34 -3.37
C ALA A 73 25.29 9.84 -3.27
N THR A 74 25.33 10.58 -4.39
CA THR A 74 25.53 12.04 -4.36
C THR A 74 24.35 12.78 -3.71
N PHE A 75 23.12 12.30 -3.90
CA PHE A 75 21.92 12.92 -3.33
C PHE A 75 21.83 12.73 -1.82
N LEU A 76 22.20 11.55 -1.32
CA LEU A 76 22.25 11.24 0.11
C LEU A 76 23.33 12.04 0.85
N SER A 77 24.45 12.33 0.18
CA SER A 77 25.62 13.03 0.73
C SER A 77 25.31 14.48 1.18
N PRO A 78 25.97 15.00 2.24
CA PRO A 78 25.91 16.42 2.56
C PRO A 78 26.44 17.28 1.40
N ALA A 79 25.93 18.50 1.26
CA ALA A 79 26.32 19.40 0.16
C ALA A 79 27.84 19.67 0.17
N GLY A 80 28.50 19.48 -0.97
CA GLY A 80 29.95 19.65 -1.12
C GLY A 80 30.81 18.52 -0.54
N SER A 81 30.22 17.42 -0.06
CA SER A 81 30.95 16.22 0.36
C SER A 81 31.15 15.23 -0.80
N ALA A 82 32.09 14.29 -0.62
CA ALA A 82 32.19 13.13 -1.50
C ALA A 82 30.93 12.25 -1.44
N ALA A 83 30.72 11.40 -2.45
CA ALA A 83 29.62 10.44 -2.47
C ALA A 83 29.69 9.50 -1.26
N ILE A 84 28.53 9.23 -0.65
CA ILE A 84 28.43 8.48 0.59
C ILE A 84 28.85 7.02 0.41
N ASP A 85 29.64 6.51 1.36
CA ASP A 85 30.00 5.09 1.39
C ASP A 85 28.78 4.24 1.81
N PRO A 86 28.50 3.10 1.14
CA PRO A 86 27.42 2.18 1.51
C PRO A 86 27.37 1.79 2.99
N ALA A 87 28.53 1.67 3.66
CA ALA A 87 28.63 1.34 5.08
C ALA A 87 28.12 2.47 6.01
N GLU A 88 27.96 3.70 5.51
CA GLU A 88 27.29 4.78 6.25
C GLU A 88 25.77 4.69 6.18
N VAL A 89 25.23 3.98 5.19
CA VAL A 89 23.79 3.72 5.02
C VAL A 89 23.39 2.45 5.74
N VAL A 90 24.21 1.39 5.72
CA VAL A 90 23.95 0.12 6.41
C VAL A 90 25.23 -0.49 6.98
N ASP A 91 25.26 -0.78 8.30
CA ASP A 91 26.40 -1.48 8.91
C ASP A 91 26.40 -2.99 8.63
N SER A 92 27.51 -3.68 8.93
CA SER A 92 27.64 -5.13 8.78
C SER A 92 26.64 -5.96 9.60
N THR A 93 25.95 -5.35 10.57
CA THR A 93 24.89 -5.97 11.38
C THR A 93 23.48 -5.60 10.90
N GLY A 94 23.35 -4.91 9.77
CA GLY A 94 22.07 -4.54 9.17
C GLY A 94 21.34 -3.38 9.86
N LYS A 95 22.02 -2.56 10.67
CA LYS A 95 21.46 -1.29 11.16
C LYS A 95 21.57 -0.22 10.10
N MET A 96 20.48 0.50 9.86
CA MET A 96 20.49 1.63 8.93
C MET A 96 21.05 2.89 9.62
N TRP A 97 21.82 3.68 8.87
CA TRP A 97 22.42 4.95 9.32
C TRP A 97 23.26 4.86 10.62
N PRO A 98 24.21 3.92 10.74
CA PRO A 98 24.94 3.61 11.98
C PRO A 98 25.63 4.82 12.64
N LYS A 99 26.18 5.76 11.84
CA LYS A 99 26.82 6.97 12.39
C LYS A 99 25.82 7.82 13.20
N GLN A 100 24.59 7.99 12.72
CA GLN A 100 23.54 8.73 13.44
C GLN A 100 23.09 8.02 14.72
N LEU A 101 23.09 6.68 14.73
CA LEU A 101 22.83 5.89 15.94
C LEU A 101 23.91 6.11 16.99
N SER A 102 25.19 6.16 16.58
CA SER A 102 26.32 6.34 17.49
C SER A 102 26.47 7.75 18.05
N SER A 103 26.01 8.78 17.34
CA SER A 103 26.15 10.19 17.74
C SER A 103 25.02 10.70 18.65
N HIS A 104 23.95 9.92 18.86
CA HIS A 104 22.78 10.37 19.61
C HIS A 104 22.84 9.86 21.06
N PRO A 105 22.72 10.72 22.09
CA PRO A 105 22.71 10.25 23.49
C PRO A 105 21.55 9.30 23.74
N ALA A 106 21.78 8.15 24.39
CA ALA A 106 20.75 7.13 24.62
C ALA A 106 19.54 7.64 25.45
N LYS A 107 19.75 8.68 26.28
CA LYS A 107 18.70 9.39 27.03
C LYS A 107 17.88 10.38 26.18
N SER A 108 18.23 10.59 24.91
CA SER A 108 17.56 11.53 24.00
C SER A 108 16.21 11.00 23.55
N ARG A 109 15.19 11.88 23.55
CA ARG A 109 13.86 11.59 23.00
C ARG A 109 13.64 12.13 21.58
N GLN A 110 14.67 12.70 20.95
CA GLN A 110 14.57 13.19 19.58
C GLN A 110 14.54 12.00 18.59
N PRO A 111 13.58 11.93 17.65
CA PRO A 111 13.41 10.78 16.76
C PRO A 111 14.56 10.67 15.75
N PHE A 112 15.02 9.45 15.48
CA PHE A 112 16.03 9.18 14.43
C PHE A 112 15.39 9.22 13.01
N LEU A 113 14.20 8.61 12.87
CA LEU A 113 13.54 8.46 11.57
C LEU A 113 13.01 9.80 11.03
N GLY A 114 13.46 10.14 9.82
CA GLY A 114 13.18 11.41 9.15
C GLY A 114 14.25 12.49 9.33
N GLN A 115 15.35 12.22 10.04
CA GLN A 115 16.57 13.06 9.95
C GLN A 115 17.41 12.67 8.72
N SER A 116 17.56 11.36 8.49
CA SER A 116 18.03 10.81 7.21
C SER A 116 16.87 10.29 6.35
N PRO A 117 17.08 10.17 5.03
CA PRO A 117 16.20 9.44 4.11
C PRO A 117 15.88 8.02 4.61
N ILE A 118 14.63 7.60 4.46
CA ILE A 118 14.25 6.20 4.73
C ILE A 118 14.72 5.37 3.53
N VAL A 119 15.47 4.29 3.78
CA VAL A 119 16.00 3.39 2.76
C VAL A 119 15.44 1.99 3.00
N VAL A 120 14.75 1.43 2.00
CA VAL A 120 14.07 0.13 2.09
C VAL A 120 14.55 -0.79 0.96
N PHE A 121 15.00 -2.00 1.29
CA PHE A 121 15.29 -3.02 0.29
C PHE A 121 14.01 -3.74 -0.10
N LEU A 122 13.66 -3.80 -1.39
CA LEU A 122 12.41 -4.40 -1.85
C LEU A 122 12.58 -5.88 -2.27
N GLY A 123 13.76 -6.26 -2.75
CA GLY A 123 14.07 -7.56 -3.34
C GLY A 123 14.96 -7.43 -4.57
N THR A 124 14.99 -8.44 -5.42
CA THR A 124 15.41 -8.32 -6.84
C THR A 124 14.18 -8.21 -7.75
N ASP A 125 14.35 -7.77 -9.01
CA ASP A 125 13.28 -7.63 -10.00
C ASP A 125 12.91 -8.90 -10.79
N ASP A 126 13.54 -10.03 -10.46
CA ASP A 126 13.18 -11.39 -10.90
C ASP A 126 12.54 -12.20 -9.76
N ALA A 127 11.70 -13.19 -10.10
CA ALA A 127 10.94 -14.03 -9.19
C ALA A 127 11.17 -15.54 -9.37
N ALA A 128 12.01 -15.97 -10.33
CA ALA A 128 12.04 -17.37 -10.76
C ALA A 128 12.70 -18.33 -9.76
N GLU A 129 13.77 -17.91 -9.07
CA GLU A 129 14.61 -18.80 -8.26
C GLU A 129 15.00 -18.23 -6.90
N HIS A 130 15.32 -19.13 -5.95
CA HIS A 130 15.86 -18.79 -4.62
C HIS A 130 17.33 -19.23 -4.52
N PRO A 131 18.28 -18.36 -4.90
CA PRO A 131 19.71 -18.65 -4.84
C PRO A 131 20.27 -18.79 -3.41
N SER A 132 21.41 -19.50 -3.32
CA SER A 132 22.31 -19.44 -2.15
C SER A 132 22.90 -18.03 -1.99
N GLU A 133 23.27 -17.65 -0.76
CA GLU A 133 23.61 -16.27 -0.37
C GLU A 133 24.64 -15.59 -1.30
N ASP A 134 25.71 -16.30 -1.69
CA ASP A 134 26.78 -15.80 -2.57
C ASP A 134 26.36 -15.63 -4.05
N GLU A 135 25.26 -16.26 -4.46
CA GLU A 135 24.75 -16.22 -5.83
C GLU A 135 23.69 -15.11 -6.03
N VAL A 136 23.04 -14.63 -4.95
CA VAL A 136 21.86 -13.73 -4.98
C VAL A 136 22.02 -12.50 -5.88
N LEU A 137 23.22 -11.93 -5.96
CA LEU A 137 23.49 -10.70 -6.72
C LEU A 137 23.99 -10.96 -8.16
N LYS A 138 23.97 -12.21 -8.64
CA LYS A 138 24.34 -12.53 -10.03
C LYS A 138 23.21 -12.15 -10.99
N PRO A 139 23.51 -11.64 -12.21
CA PRO A 139 22.51 -11.09 -13.14
C PRO A 139 21.34 -12.01 -13.54
N HIS A 140 21.46 -13.32 -13.33
CA HIS A 140 20.41 -14.29 -13.67
C HIS A 140 19.37 -14.50 -12.55
N HIS A 141 19.52 -13.83 -11.41
CA HIS A 141 18.53 -13.80 -10.31
C HIS A 141 17.89 -12.40 -10.13
N GLY A 142 17.94 -11.59 -11.19
CA GLY A 142 17.47 -10.21 -11.21
C GLY A 142 18.41 -9.22 -10.53
N TYR A 143 17.99 -7.96 -10.47
CA TYR A 143 18.78 -6.84 -9.98
C TYR A 143 18.18 -6.24 -8.70
N PRO A 144 19.01 -5.82 -7.72
CA PRO A 144 18.53 -5.25 -6.47
C PRO A 144 17.63 -4.03 -6.70
N VAL A 145 16.47 -3.99 -6.03
CA VAL A 145 15.56 -2.85 -6.06
C VAL A 145 15.41 -2.25 -4.67
N TRP A 146 15.59 -0.95 -4.58
CA TRP A 146 15.54 -0.17 -3.34
C TRP A 146 14.55 0.97 -3.48
N ALA A 147 13.77 1.23 -2.42
CA ALA A 147 12.99 2.46 -2.29
C ALA A 147 13.68 3.44 -1.34
N ILE A 148 13.70 4.72 -1.72
CA ILE A 148 14.23 5.79 -0.87
C ILE A 148 13.23 6.93 -0.75
N ASP A 149 12.86 7.26 0.50
CA ASP A 149 12.15 8.49 0.80
C ASP A 149 13.12 9.66 0.91
N VAL A 150 13.14 10.50 -0.12
CA VAL A 150 14.00 11.69 -0.17
C VAL A 150 13.35 12.93 0.47
N THR A 151 12.18 12.81 1.11
CA THR A 151 11.44 13.94 1.70
C THR A 151 12.30 14.83 2.58
N ALA A 152 13.10 14.25 3.49
CA ALA A 152 13.96 15.00 4.42
C ALA A 152 15.08 15.81 3.74
N ILE A 153 15.40 15.50 2.48
CA ILE A 153 16.49 16.14 1.70
C ILE A 153 16.00 16.80 0.41
N TYR A 154 14.68 16.82 0.15
CA TYR A 154 14.12 17.19 -1.14
C TYR A 154 14.52 18.61 -1.59
N GLU A 155 14.45 19.61 -0.70
CA GLU A 155 14.86 20.99 -1.01
C GLU A 155 16.31 21.11 -1.52
N ARG A 156 17.20 20.21 -1.07
CA ARG A 156 18.61 20.19 -1.50
C ARG A 156 18.77 19.59 -2.90
N ILE A 157 17.95 18.61 -3.28
CA ILE A 157 18.15 17.78 -4.47
C ILE A 157 17.09 17.97 -5.57
N SER A 158 16.01 18.72 -5.31
CA SER A 158 14.85 18.90 -6.19
C SER A 158 15.26 19.25 -7.62
N LYS A 159 16.18 20.21 -7.80
CA LYS A 159 16.72 20.64 -9.10
C LYS A 159 17.45 19.53 -9.88
N LEU A 160 18.06 18.57 -9.18
CA LEU A 160 18.73 17.42 -9.79
C LEU A 160 17.71 16.35 -10.21
N LEU A 161 16.55 16.28 -9.55
CA LEU A 161 15.51 15.29 -9.81
C LEU A 161 14.61 15.60 -11.00
N VAL A 162 14.49 16.87 -11.42
CA VAL A 162 13.61 17.32 -12.52
C VAL A 162 13.83 16.52 -13.82
N GLN A 163 15.08 16.17 -14.14
CA GLN A 163 15.41 15.39 -15.35
C GLN A 163 14.92 13.92 -15.31
N HIS A 164 14.53 13.40 -14.15
CA HIS A 164 14.11 12.02 -13.94
C HIS A 164 12.59 11.85 -13.84
N GLY A 165 11.81 12.94 -13.91
CA GLY A 165 10.34 12.91 -13.87
C GLY A 165 9.75 13.72 -12.71
N ASN A 166 8.48 13.43 -12.39
CA ASN A 166 7.68 14.17 -11.42
C ASN A 166 7.23 13.28 -10.25
N PHE A 167 7.08 13.87 -9.07
CA PHE A 167 6.52 13.19 -7.89
C PHE A 167 4.99 13.26 -7.89
N LEU A 168 4.32 12.20 -8.34
CA LEU A 168 2.87 12.15 -8.51
C LEU A 168 2.20 11.23 -7.47
N ASP A 169 0.97 11.56 -7.07
CA ASP A 169 0.18 10.72 -6.16
C ASP A 169 -0.10 9.35 -6.80
N LEU A 170 0.24 8.25 -6.13
CA LEU A 170 0.05 6.90 -6.64
C LEU A 170 -1.44 6.59 -7.01
N LYS A 171 -2.44 7.28 -6.42
CA LYS A 171 -3.84 7.17 -6.85
C LYS A 171 -4.10 7.78 -8.25
N LYS A 172 -3.20 8.60 -8.77
CA LYS A 172 -3.28 9.31 -10.07
C LYS A 172 -2.34 8.76 -11.15
N VAL A 173 -1.44 7.83 -10.79
CA VAL A 173 -0.44 7.28 -11.72
C VAL A 173 -0.91 5.96 -12.31
N ASN A 174 -0.96 5.89 -13.65
CA ASN A 174 -1.22 4.68 -14.41
C ASN A 174 0.10 3.96 -14.78
N LEU A 175 0.60 3.14 -13.85
CA LEU A 175 1.76 2.23 -14.03
C LEU A 175 1.34 0.87 -14.63
N ALA A 176 2.29 0.12 -15.20
CA ALA A 176 2.11 -1.29 -15.48
C ALA A 176 1.94 -2.10 -14.18
N PRO A 177 1.18 -3.23 -14.14
CA PRO A 177 0.85 -3.92 -12.88
C PRO A 177 2.08 -4.29 -12.02
N LYS A 178 3.17 -4.76 -12.64
CA LYS A 178 4.42 -5.09 -11.93
C LYS A 178 5.03 -3.87 -11.24
N GLU A 179 5.06 -2.72 -11.92
CA GLU A 179 5.54 -1.45 -11.37
C GLU A 179 4.57 -0.90 -10.31
N ALA A 180 3.26 -1.08 -10.48
CA ALA A 180 2.25 -0.72 -9.50
C ALA A 180 2.42 -1.52 -8.19
N ASN A 181 2.60 -2.85 -8.28
CA ASN A 181 2.93 -3.68 -7.11
C ASN A 181 4.20 -3.21 -6.40
N LEU A 182 5.28 -2.95 -7.16
CA LEU A 182 6.56 -2.47 -6.64
C LEU A 182 6.41 -1.12 -5.93
N ALA A 183 5.74 -0.15 -6.56
CA ALA A 183 5.46 1.16 -5.99
C ALA A 183 4.54 1.08 -4.77
N GLY A 184 3.55 0.18 -4.76
CA GLY A 184 2.67 -0.06 -3.62
C GLY A 184 3.42 -0.66 -2.43
N GLN A 185 4.28 -1.66 -2.67
CA GLN A 185 5.17 -2.23 -1.65
C GLN A 185 6.09 -1.15 -1.07
N ALA A 186 6.75 -0.36 -1.93
CA ALA A 186 7.61 0.74 -1.52
C ALA A 186 6.88 1.79 -0.68
N ARG A 187 5.70 2.25 -1.15
CA ARG A 187 4.88 3.27 -0.47
C ARG A 187 4.48 2.82 0.93
N ALA A 188 3.93 1.60 1.06
CA ALA A 188 3.50 1.06 2.36
C ALA A 188 4.67 0.92 3.35
N MET A 189 5.84 0.49 2.87
CA MET A 189 7.04 0.34 3.70
C MET A 189 7.62 1.69 4.15
N ILE A 190 7.67 2.67 3.26
CA ILE A 190 8.11 4.04 3.58
C ILE A 190 7.14 4.68 4.58
N ASP A 191 5.83 4.60 4.32
CA ASP A 191 4.78 5.12 5.20
C ASP A 191 4.89 4.53 6.62
N TRP A 192 5.06 3.21 6.73
CA TRP A 192 5.24 2.55 8.02
C TRP A 192 6.49 3.03 8.77
N ASN A 193 7.65 3.11 8.09
CA ASN A 193 8.88 3.65 8.69
C ASN A 193 8.71 5.14 9.09
N ALA A 194 8.02 5.94 8.29
CA ALA A 194 7.81 7.37 8.54
C ALA A 194 6.91 7.63 9.75
N ARG A 195 5.86 6.82 9.95
CA ARG A 195 4.88 7.00 11.04
C ARG A 195 5.33 6.40 12.38
N ASN A 196 6.11 5.32 12.39
CA ASN A 196 6.44 4.55 13.61
C ASN A 196 7.78 4.96 14.27
N LYS A 197 7.96 6.27 14.51
CA LYS A 197 9.23 6.86 15.02
C LYS A 197 9.61 6.54 16.47
N PHE A 198 8.71 5.91 17.21
CA PHE A 198 8.85 5.58 18.63
C PHE A 198 8.38 4.16 18.92
N CYS A 199 9.00 3.51 19.89
CA CYS A 199 8.70 2.14 20.27
C CYS A 199 7.38 2.06 21.03
N ALA A 200 6.39 1.35 20.49
CA ALA A 200 5.08 1.16 21.15
C ALA A 200 5.19 0.57 22.58
N GLY A 201 6.22 -0.24 22.84
CA GLY A 201 6.43 -0.87 24.15
C GLY A 201 7.10 -0.01 25.23
N CYS A 202 7.72 1.13 24.90
CA CYS A 202 8.36 1.99 25.93
C CYS A 202 8.53 3.49 25.60
N GLY A 203 8.09 3.96 24.43
CA GLY A 203 8.16 5.36 24.03
C GLY A 203 9.57 5.90 23.67
N ARG A 204 10.64 5.12 23.82
CA ARG A 204 11.97 5.46 23.28
C ARG A 204 11.93 5.54 21.75
N PRO A 205 12.78 6.36 21.09
CA PRO A 205 12.85 6.37 19.63
C PRO A 205 13.18 4.99 19.02
N THR A 206 12.79 4.80 17.77
CA THR A 206 13.14 3.61 16.97
C THR A 206 14.21 3.93 15.93
N TYR A 207 14.91 2.90 15.47
CA TYR A 207 15.77 2.95 14.29
C TYR A 207 15.41 1.84 13.30
N SER A 208 15.71 2.07 12.03
CA SER A 208 15.45 1.10 10.97
C SER A 208 16.50 0.01 10.94
N ALA A 209 16.05 -1.22 10.86
CA ALA A 209 16.84 -2.43 10.76
C ALA A 209 16.26 -3.32 9.65
N TYR A 210 17.04 -4.31 9.21
CA TYR A 210 16.66 -5.22 8.12
C TYR A 210 16.24 -4.48 6.84
N ALA A 211 16.97 -3.41 6.49
CA ALA A 211 16.70 -2.51 5.36
C ALA A 211 15.23 -2.10 5.24
N GLY A 212 14.68 -1.49 6.30
CA GLY A 212 13.31 -0.98 6.33
C GLY A 212 12.26 -1.98 6.82
N TRP A 213 12.59 -3.27 7.02
CA TRP A 213 11.62 -4.32 7.40
C TRP A 213 11.52 -4.61 8.89
N LYS A 214 12.28 -3.90 9.73
CA LYS A 214 12.15 -3.94 11.18
C LYS A 214 12.43 -2.57 11.77
N LEU A 215 11.68 -2.21 12.81
CA LEU A 215 11.96 -1.07 13.66
C LEU A 215 12.41 -1.59 15.03
N ALA A 216 13.68 -1.36 15.34
CA ALA A 216 14.29 -1.73 16.60
C ALA A 216 14.22 -0.57 17.60
N CYS A 217 14.10 -0.87 18.89
CA CYS A 217 14.10 0.15 19.93
C CYS A 217 15.53 0.55 20.26
N THR A 218 15.79 1.82 20.57
CA THR A 218 17.17 2.26 20.89
C THR A 218 17.74 1.62 22.16
N SER A 219 16.91 1.06 23.04
CA SER A 219 17.40 0.23 24.15
C SER A 219 18.08 -1.07 23.68
N ASP A 220 17.90 -1.50 22.43
CA ASP A 220 18.68 -2.59 21.85
C ASP A 220 20.17 -2.20 21.66
N LEU A 221 20.49 -0.91 21.58
CA LEU A 221 21.86 -0.39 21.55
C LEU A 221 22.51 -0.43 22.94
N GLU A 222 21.70 -0.35 24.00
CA GLU A 222 22.12 -0.39 25.42
C GLU A 222 22.38 -1.83 25.92
N LYS A 223 22.08 -2.88 25.13
CA LYS A 223 22.17 -4.30 25.56
C LYS A 223 23.55 -4.76 26.06
N ASN A 224 24.62 -4.06 25.67
CA ASN A 224 26.00 -4.34 26.08
C ASN A 224 26.57 -3.23 26.99
N ALA A 225 25.75 -2.29 27.45
CA ALA A 225 26.16 -1.31 28.45
C ALA A 225 26.42 -2.03 29.80
N PRO A 226 27.31 -1.49 30.67
CA PRO A 226 27.44 -1.97 32.03
C PRO A 226 26.08 -1.98 32.75
N ALA A 227 25.92 -2.91 33.70
CA ALA A 227 24.72 -2.97 34.53
C ALA A 227 24.70 -1.80 35.53
N ASP A 228 24.26 -0.65 35.05
CA ASP A 228 24.17 0.58 35.85
C ASP A 228 23.15 0.40 36.99
N ASN A 229 23.53 0.88 38.18
CA ASN A 229 22.88 0.55 39.45
C ASN A 229 21.34 0.73 39.44
N HIS A 230 20.62 -0.31 39.87
CA HIS A 230 19.16 -0.38 40.01
C HIS A 230 18.53 0.58 41.07
N GLY A 231 19.16 1.72 41.36
CA GLY A 231 18.74 2.68 42.38
C GLY A 231 18.37 4.08 41.86
N ASP A 232 18.49 4.37 40.56
CA ASP A 232 18.12 5.66 39.98
C ASP A 232 16.64 5.68 39.54
N PRO A 233 15.75 6.48 40.16
CA PRO A 233 14.34 6.57 39.76
C PRO A 233 14.12 7.22 38.38
N THR A 234 15.16 7.75 37.72
CA THR A 234 15.13 8.20 36.33
C THR A 234 15.48 7.10 35.32
N PHE A 235 15.88 5.90 35.80
CA PHE A 235 16.17 4.75 34.94
C PHE A 235 14.87 4.18 34.34
N LEU A 236 14.61 4.50 33.07
CA LEU A 236 13.50 3.94 32.31
C LEU A 236 13.64 2.41 32.21
N PRO A 237 12.60 1.63 32.57
CA PRO A 237 12.69 0.17 32.58
C PRO A 237 13.14 -0.40 31.23
N SER A 238 13.77 -1.58 31.29
CA SER A 238 14.17 -2.36 30.12
C SER A 238 12.98 -2.56 29.19
N CYS A 239 13.14 -2.27 27.90
CA CYS A 239 12.04 -2.41 26.96
C CYS A 239 11.65 -3.90 26.80
N LEU A 240 10.36 -4.18 26.59
CA LEU A 240 9.91 -5.54 26.29
C LEU A 240 10.62 -6.14 25.06
N THR A 241 11.05 -5.30 24.09
CA THR A 241 11.84 -5.75 22.93
C THR A 241 13.26 -6.21 23.28
N THR A 242 13.81 -5.83 24.45
CA THR A 242 15.15 -6.27 24.88
C THR A 242 15.13 -7.59 25.62
N SER A 243 14.00 -7.96 26.24
CA SER A 243 13.91 -9.05 27.21
C SER A 243 12.94 -10.17 26.85
N PHE A 244 11.97 -9.94 25.94
CA PHE A 244 10.92 -10.90 25.59
C PHE A 244 10.93 -11.31 24.11
N SER A 245 9.99 -12.17 23.74
CA SER A 245 9.78 -12.73 22.41
C SER A 245 9.54 -11.68 21.31
N ILE A 246 9.49 -12.16 20.06
CA ILE A 246 9.17 -11.37 18.86
C ILE A 246 7.91 -10.51 19.10
N GLN A 247 8.06 -9.19 18.98
CA GLN A 247 6.97 -8.21 19.14
C GLN A 247 6.45 -7.76 17.77
N ASN A 248 5.14 -7.84 17.53
CA ASN A 248 4.53 -7.52 16.22
C ASN A 248 4.76 -6.05 15.79
N PHE A 249 4.72 -5.10 16.71
CA PHE A 249 4.93 -3.67 16.45
C PHE A 249 6.36 -3.32 15.98
N CYS A 250 7.31 -4.24 16.05
CA CYS A 250 8.62 -4.09 15.42
C CYS A 250 8.63 -4.37 13.91
N PHE A 251 7.52 -4.84 13.32
CA PHE A 251 7.42 -5.25 11.92
C PHE A 251 6.32 -4.49 11.17
N PRO A 252 6.38 -4.42 9.82
CA PRO A 252 5.37 -3.75 9.01
C PRO A 252 3.96 -4.22 9.32
N ARG A 253 3.08 -3.26 9.57
CA ARG A 253 1.65 -3.50 9.76
C ARG A 253 0.99 -3.73 8.40
N THR A 254 0.04 -4.66 8.35
CA THR A 254 -0.86 -4.85 7.21
C THR A 254 -2.26 -5.05 7.75
N ASP A 255 -3.14 -4.09 7.53
CA ASP A 255 -4.49 -4.10 8.09
C ASP A 255 -5.44 -4.90 7.17
N PRO A 256 -6.04 -6.00 7.63
CA PRO A 256 -6.99 -6.77 6.83
C PRO A 256 -8.33 -6.04 6.72
N VAL A 257 -8.83 -5.89 5.49
CA VAL A 257 -10.11 -5.23 5.18
C VAL A 257 -10.95 -6.19 4.35
N CYS A 258 -12.14 -6.55 4.81
CA CYS A 258 -13.08 -7.33 4.02
C CYS A 258 -13.81 -6.40 3.04
N ILE A 259 -13.89 -6.75 1.75
CA ILE A 259 -14.71 -6.04 0.75
C ILE A 259 -15.70 -7.00 0.10
N MET A 260 -16.98 -6.63 0.13
CA MET A 260 -18.07 -7.61 0.16
C MET A 260 -19.03 -7.42 -1.02
N GLY A 261 -18.94 -8.31 -2.00
CA GLY A 261 -19.94 -8.42 -3.07
C GLY A 261 -21.16 -9.20 -2.57
N ILE A 262 -22.14 -8.52 -1.96
CA ILE A 262 -23.33 -9.17 -1.39
C ILE A 262 -24.44 -9.29 -2.43
N THR A 263 -24.81 -10.52 -2.74
CA THR A 263 -25.83 -10.85 -3.73
C THR A 263 -27.19 -11.04 -3.07
N ASN A 264 -28.29 -10.80 -3.77
CA ASN A 264 -29.61 -11.20 -3.26
C ASN A 264 -29.76 -12.73 -3.25
N SER A 265 -30.86 -13.24 -2.68
CA SER A 265 -31.10 -14.68 -2.52
C SER A 265 -31.13 -15.45 -3.85
N THR A 266 -31.64 -14.86 -4.93
CA THR A 266 -31.66 -15.44 -6.29
C THR A 266 -30.32 -15.32 -7.00
N GLY A 267 -29.59 -14.21 -6.81
CA GLY A 267 -28.34 -13.90 -7.49
C GLY A 267 -28.48 -13.06 -8.76
N ASP A 268 -29.60 -12.40 -8.96
CA ASP A 268 -29.81 -11.48 -10.10
C ASP A 268 -29.46 -10.02 -9.79
N SER A 269 -29.10 -9.70 -8.54
CA SER A 269 -28.67 -8.35 -8.13
C SER A 269 -27.60 -8.36 -7.03
N ILE A 270 -26.90 -7.23 -6.90
CA ILE A 270 -25.81 -7.01 -5.93
C ILE A 270 -26.07 -5.74 -5.10
N LEU A 271 -25.86 -5.82 -3.80
CA LEU A 271 -25.92 -4.70 -2.87
C LEU A 271 -24.70 -3.80 -3.07
N LEU A 272 -24.95 -2.52 -3.30
CA LEU A 272 -23.91 -1.47 -3.30
C LEU A 272 -24.38 -0.32 -2.40
N GLY A 273 -23.43 0.31 -1.70
CA GLY A 273 -23.64 1.46 -0.83
C GLY A 273 -22.85 2.69 -1.28
N ARG A 274 -23.20 3.88 -0.76
CA ARG A 274 -22.43 5.12 -0.96
C ARG A 274 -22.34 5.94 0.32
N LYS A 275 -21.19 6.56 0.56
CA LYS A 275 -21.03 7.57 1.62
C LYS A 275 -21.49 8.95 1.14
N LYS A 276 -22.03 9.76 2.06
CA LYS A 276 -22.56 11.11 1.77
C LYS A 276 -21.57 12.06 1.09
N VAL A 277 -20.29 11.92 1.42
CA VAL A 277 -19.22 12.78 0.87
C VAL A 277 -18.86 12.45 -0.57
N TRP A 278 -19.11 11.22 -1.04
CA TRP A 278 -18.75 10.78 -2.39
C TRP A 278 -19.51 11.57 -3.45
N PRO A 279 -18.93 11.82 -4.64
CA PRO A 279 -19.63 12.52 -5.70
C PRO A 279 -20.95 11.79 -6.05
N PRO A 280 -22.01 12.51 -6.49
CA PRO A 280 -23.30 11.90 -6.80
C PRO A 280 -23.19 10.77 -7.83
N GLY A 281 -24.10 9.79 -7.75
CA GLY A 281 -24.13 8.66 -8.68
C GLY A 281 -23.14 7.53 -8.36
N PHE A 282 -22.08 7.78 -7.58
CA PHE A 282 -21.13 6.71 -7.21
C PHE A 282 -21.63 5.83 -6.06
N TYR A 283 -21.49 4.51 -6.23
CA TYR A 283 -21.72 3.46 -5.24
C TYR A 283 -20.60 2.40 -5.32
N SER A 284 -20.36 1.65 -4.25
CA SER A 284 -19.37 0.55 -4.17
C SER A 284 -19.92 -0.66 -3.42
N CYS A 285 -19.25 -1.81 -3.55
CA CYS A 285 -19.33 -2.86 -2.54
C CYS A 285 -18.97 -2.29 -1.16
N LEU A 286 -19.64 -2.78 -0.12
CA LEU A 286 -19.37 -2.40 1.27
C LEU A 286 -17.99 -2.93 1.70
N ALA A 287 -17.31 -2.25 2.63
CA ALA A 287 -15.95 -2.63 3.03
C ALA A 287 -15.57 -2.12 4.43
N GLY A 288 -15.07 -3.01 5.28
CA GLY A 288 -14.66 -2.67 6.64
C GLY A 288 -13.50 -3.52 7.17
N PHE A 289 -12.97 -3.14 8.33
CA PHE A 289 -11.79 -3.77 8.92
C PHE A 289 -12.17 -5.06 9.65
N ILE A 290 -11.33 -6.09 9.56
CA ILE A 290 -11.52 -7.32 10.35
C ILE A 290 -11.08 -7.05 11.79
N GLU A 291 -11.96 -7.32 12.76
CA GLU A 291 -11.69 -7.07 14.18
C GLU A 291 -10.82 -8.15 14.85
N PRO A 292 -10.17 -7.85 15.99
CA PRO A 292 -9.38 -8.83 16.74
C PRO A 292 -10.23 -10.03 17.23
N GLY A 293 -9.94 -11.22 16.69
CA GLY A 293 -10.65 -12.46 17.00
C GLY A 293 -11.77 -12.81 16.02
N GLU A 294 -11.98 -11.99 14.99
CA GLU A 294 -13.01 -12.16 13.96
C GLU A 294 -12.49 -12.99 12.77
N SER A 295 -13.36 -13.78 12.14
CA SER A 295 -13.07 -14.43 10.85
C SER A 295 -13.41 -13.52 9.66
N ILE A 296 -12.94 -13.87 8.45
CA ILE A 296 -13.31 -13.12 7.23
C ILE A 296 -14.84 -13.18 7.02
N GLU A 297 -15.43 -14.33 7.32
CA GLU A 297 -16.86 -14.61 7.18
C GLU A 297 -17.70 -13.92 8.25
N ASP A 298 -17.18 -13.71 9.45
CA ASP A 298 -17.87 -12.98 10.53
C ASP A 298 -17.81 -11.47 10.29
N CYS A 299 -16.63 -10.93 9.91
CA CYS A 299 -16.49 -9.54 9.45
C CYS A 299 -17.48 -9.24 8.31
N CYS A 300 -17.58 -10.16 7.34
CA CYS A 300 -18.52 -10.02 6.24
C CYS A 300 -19.99 -9.95 6.68
N ARG A 301 -20.37 -10.59 7.79
CA ARG A 301 -21.73 -10.54 8.33
C ARG A 301 -21.95 -9.31 9.18
N ARG A 302 -20.97 -8.95 10.01
CA ARG A 302 -21.02 -7.80 10.91
C ARG A 302 -21.12 -6.51 10.10
N GLU A 303 -20.16 -6.22 9.23
CA GLU A 303 -20.12 -4.98 8.43
C GLU A 303 -21.40 -4.76 7.61
N VAL A 304 -21.90 -5.80 6.94
CA VAL A 304 -23.11 -5.71 6.10
C VAL A 304 -24.38 -5.53 6.95
N MET A 305 -24.39 -6.02 8.19
CA MET A 305 -25.45 -5.77 9.16
C MET A 305 -25.36 -4.34 9.73
N GLU A 306 -24.16 -3.85 10.02
CA GLU A 306 -23.92 -2.52 10.61
C GLU A 306 -24.16 -1.38 9.61
N GLU A 307 -23.65 -1.50 8.39
CA GLU A 307 -23.82 -0.48 7.34
C GLU A 307 -25.22 -0.50 6.69
N ALA A 308 -25.80 -1.68 6.45
CA ALA A 308 -26.99 -1.84 5.61
C ALA A 308 -28.14 -2.68 6.23
N GLY A 309 -27.94 -3.30 7.39
CA GLY A 309 -28.93 -4.16 8.05
C GLY A 309 -29.27 -5.45 7.31
N VAL A 310 -28.42 -5.89 6.38
CA VAL A 310 -28.68 -7.06 5.53
C VAL A 310 -28.03 -8.31 6.14
N GLU A 311 -28.83 -9.35 6.39
CA GLU A 311 -28.32 -10.63 6.91
C GLU A 311 -27.67 -11.47 5.78
N VAL A 312 -26.44 -11.92 5.99
CA VAL A 312 -25.65 -12.69 5.00
C VAL A 312 -25.50 -14.16 5.42
N LYS A 313 -26.05 -15.07 4.61
CA LYS A 313 -26.10 -16.51 4.87
C LYS A 313 -24.76 -17.20 4.61
N SER A 314 -24.28 -17.12 3.37
CA SER A 314 -23.04 -17.78 2.91
C SER A 314 -22.04 -16.73 2.42
N VAL A 315 -20.78 -16.88 2.81
CA VAL A 315 -19.65 -16.03 2.40
C VAL A 315 -18.60 -16.94 1.74
N HIS A 316 -18.04 -16.52 0.61
CA HIS A 316 -16.98 -17.24 -0.08
C HIS A 316 -15.85 -16.29 -0.45
N TYR A 317 -14.61 -16.66 -0.14
CA TYR A 317 -13.44 -15.94 -0.61
C TYR A 317 -13.35 -15.92 -2.15
N HIS A 318 -12.99 -14.77 -2.71
CA HIS A 318 -12.76 -14.58 -4.14
C HIS A 318 -11.28 -14.31 -4.45
N SER A 319 -10.72 -13.23 -3.91
CA SER A 319 -9.35 -12.78 -4.19
C SER A 319 -8.85 -11.78 -3.16
N SER A 320 -7.55 -11.48 -3.14
CA SER A 320 -6.99 -10.41 -2.31
C SER A 320 -6.22 -9.36 -3.14
N GLN A 321 -6.16 -8.13 -2.66
CA GLN A 321 -5.38 -7.04 -3.25
C GLN A 321 -4.71 -6.19 -2.17
N PRO A 322 -3.38 -5.98 -2.20
CA PRO A 322 -2.72 -4.95 -1.41
C PRO A 322 -3.27 -3.57 -1.75
N TRP A 323 -3.60 -2.78 -0.73
CA TRP A 323 -4.06 -1.40 -0.88
C TRP A 323 -3.09 -0.48 -0.13
N PRO A 324 -2.12 0.13 -0.83
CA PRO A 324 -1.00 0.84 -0.20
C PRO A 324 -1.39 2.25 0.28
N PHE A 325 -2.60 2.41 0.83
CA PHE A 325 -3.19 3.68 1.27
C PHE A 325 -3.86 3.53 2.65
N PRO A 326 -3.06 3.42 3.74
CA PRO A 326 -1.61 3.45 3.77
C PRO A 326 -0.93 2.08 3.58
N GLY A 327 -1.60 0.98 3.96
CA GLY A 327 -0.99 -0.35 3.98
C GLY A 327 -1.97 -1.45 4.41
N SER A 328 -3.08 -1.57 3.70
CA SER A 328 -4.13 -2.58 3.97
C SER A 328 -4.02 -3.77 3.01
N LEU A 329 -4.65 -4.89 3.37
CA LEU A 329 -4.92 -6.00 2.47
C LEU A 329 -6.43 -6.12 2.28
N MET A 330 -6.91 -5.77 1.09
CA MET A 330 -8.31 -5.99 0.71
C MET A 330 -8.53 -7.46 0.47
N ILE A 331 -9.55 -8.03 1.11
CA ILE A 331 -9.96 -9.43 1.01
C ILE A 331 -11.36 -9.43 0.40
N GLY A 332 -11.43 -9.71 -0.89
CA GLY A 332 -12.67 -9.77 -1.65
C GLY A 332 -13.44 -11.05 -1.36
N VAL A 333 -14.70 -10.91 -0.96
CA VAL A 333 -15.63 -12.02 -0.71
C VAL A 333 -16.93 -11.83 -1.47
N ILE A 334 -17.57 -12.95 -1.83
CA ILE A 334 -18.93 -12.99 -2.37
C ILE A 334 -19.88 -13.54 -1.31
N GLY A 335 -20.80 -12.70 -0.87
CA GLY A 335 -21.85 -13.07 0.08
C GLY A 335 -23.20 -13.30 -0.60
N ARG A 336 -24.10 -14.03 0.07
CA ARG A 336 -25.52 -14.13 -0.32
C ARG A 336 -26.42 -13.73 0.83
N ALA A 337 -27.25 -12.72 0.61
CA ALA A 337 -28.26 -12.25 1.53
C ALA A 337 -29.37 -13.28 1.75
N THR A 338 -30.12 -13.12 2.84
CA THR A 338 -31.38 -13.82 3.08
C THR A 338 -32.49 -13.40 2.09
N GLU A 339 -33.64 -14.06 2.15
CA GLU A 339 -34.80 -13.71 1.32
C GLU A 339 -35.46 -12.42 1.81
N ASN A 340 -35.85 -11.54 0.89
CA ASN A 340 -36.47 -10.24 1.18
C ASN A 340 -35.68 -9.35 2.17
N PRO A 341 -34.40 -9.04 1.89
CA PRO A 341 -33.56 -8.25 2.79
C PRO A 341 -34.10 -6.83 2.97
N HIS A 342 -34.26 -6.40 4.22
CA HIS A 342 -34.69 -5.04 4.56
C HIS A 342 -33.48 -4.14 4.79
N ILE A 343 -33.20 -3.24 3.85
CA ILE A 343 -32.10 -2.28 3.98
C ILE A 343 -32.44 -1.21 5.03
N ARG A 344 -31.50 -0.93 5.93
CA ARG A 344 -31.56 0.18 6.91
C ARG A 344 -30.17 0.74 7.15
N LEU A 345 -30.07 2.07 7.26
CA LEU A 345 -28.80 2.82 7.33
C LEU A 345 -28.64 3.57 8.67
N ASP A 346 -29.54 3.32 9.63
CA ASP A 346 -29.64 4.08 10.88
C ASP A 346 -28.74 3.56 12.01
N LEU A 347 -28.15 2.38 11.83
CA LEU A 347 -27.29 1.69 12.80
C LEU A 347 -25.97 2.45 12.97
N ASP A 348 -25.09 2.43 11.95
CA ASP A 348 -23.78 3.09 12.01
C ASP A 348 -23.72 4.45 11.27
N LYS A 349 -24.64 4.69 10.32
CA LYS A 349 -24.80 5.97 9.59
C LYS A 349 -23.61 6.40 8.70
N GLU A 350 -22.69 5.48 8.41
CA GLU A 350 -21.64 5.60 7.39
C GLU A 350 -22.21 5.92 5.99
N LEU A 351 -23.30 5.23 5.62
CA LEU A 351 -23.91 5.29 4.29
C LEU A 351 -25.02 6.35 4.19
N GLU A 352 -25.04 7.04 3.05
CA GLU A 352 -26.16 7.89 2.62
C GLU A 352 -27.27 7.08 1.94
N ASP A 353 -26.89 6.05 1.19
CA ASP A 353 -27.80 5.22 0.41
C ASP A 353 -27.19 3.83 0.19
N ALA A 354 -28.02 2.78 0.14
CA ALA A 354 -27.62 1.43 -0.23
C ALA A 354 -28.78 0.71 -0.93
N LYS A 355 -28.50 0.00 -2.03
CA LYS A 355 -29.52 -0.66 -2.87
C LYS A 355 -29.00 -1.94 -3.50
N PHE A 356 -29.91 -2.87 -3.78
CA PHE A 356 -29.66 -3.99 -4.69
C PHE A 356 -29.82 -3.52 -6.13
N PHE A 357 -28.72 -3.53 -6.88
CA PHE A 357 -28.66 -3.15 -8.29
C PHE A 357 -28.77 -4.40 -9.19
N PRO A 358 -29.72 -4.45 -10.15
CA PRO A 358 -29.86 -5.59 -11.05
C PRO A 358 -28.61 -5.84 -11.89
N ARG A 359 -28.26 -7.10 -12.10
CA ARG A 359 -27.10 -7.55 -12.90
C ARG A 359 -27.07 -6.94 -14.31
N SER A 360 -28.22 -6.76 -14.95
CA SER A 360 -28.34 -6.10 -16.26
C SER A 360 -27.87 -4.65 -16.25
N LEU A 361 -28.19 -3.91 -15.18
CA LEU A 361 -27.73 -2.53 -14.98
C LEU A 361 -26.22 -2.48 -14.68
N ILE A 362 -25.73 -3.42 -13.87
CA ILE A 362 -24.29 -3.57 -13.57
C ILE A 362 -23.50 -3.76 -14.88
N LEU A 363 -23.93 -4.71 -15.72
CA LEU A 363 -23.31 -4.98 -17.02
C LEU A 363 -23.38 -3.76 -17.94
N GLY A 364 -24.52 -3.06 -17.99
CA GLY A 364 -24.67 -1.84 -18.79
C GLY A 364 -23.70 -0.71 -18.42
N VAL A 365 -23.32 -0.58 -17.14
CA VAL A 365 -22.28 0.38 -16.70
C VAL A 365 -20.88 -0.13 -17.09
N LEU A 366 -20.59 -1.42 -16.90
CA LEU A 366 -19.28 -2.02 -17.22
C LEU A 366 -18.97 -2.04 -18.73
N ASP A 367 -19.98 -2.24 -19.57
CA ASP A 367 -19.86 -2.20 -21.03
C ASP A 367 -19.85 -0.76 -21.58
N SER A 368 -20.08 0.26 -20.75
CA SER A 368 -20.13 1.64 -21.20
C SER A 368 -18.74 2.16 -21.56
N SER A 369 -18.62 2.74 -22.76
CA SER A 369 -17.39 3.41 -23.23
C SER A 369 -17.25 4.86 -22.74
N LYS A 370 -18.21 5.34 -21.93
CA LYS A 370 -18.18 6.66 -21.30
C LYS A 370 -17.04 6.69 -20.27
N LYS A 371 -16.01 7.51 -20.51
CA LYS A 371 -14.99 7.81 -19.50
C LYS A 371 -15.60 8.72 -18.44
N THR A 372 -15.53 8.31 -17.18
CA THR A 372 -15.91 9.17 -16.04
C THR A 372 -14.79 10.16 -15.75
N GLU A 373 -15.03 11.45 -16.01
CA GLU A 373 -14.06 12.51 -15.70
C GLU A 373 -14.35 13.08 -14.31
N LEU A 374 -13.37 13.06 -13.40
CA LEU A 374 -13.49 13.69 -12.08
C LEU A 374 -12.48 14.81 -11.91
N THR A 375 -12.89 15.87 -11.23
CA THR A 375 -11.98 16.91 -10.73
C THR A 375 -11.11 16.37 -9.60
N GLU A 376 -10.04 17.09 -9.27
CA GLU A 376 -9.18 16.74 -8.13
C GLU A 376 -9.93 16.75 -6.79
N ASP A 377 -10.90 17.63 -6.61
CA ASP A 377 -11.74 17.67 -5.41
C ASP A 377 -12.64 16.43 -5.32
N GLU A 378 -13.31 16.06 -6.41
CA GLU A 378 -14.15 14.86 -6.48
C GLU A 378 -13.35 13.56 -6.24
N LEU A 379 -12.10 13.51 -6.72
CA LEU A 379 -11.17 12.42 -6.40
C LEU A 379 -10.82 12.33 -4.92
N ARG A 380 -10.67 13.47 -4.24
CA ARG A 380 -10.38 13.53 -2.80
C ARG A 380 -11.58 13.16 -1.94
N ARG A 381 -12.81 13.28 -2.45
CA ARG A 381 -14.05 12.91 -1.73
C ARG A 381 -14.18 11.42 -1.45
N PHE A 382 -13.43 10.55 -2.13
CA PHE A 382 -13.35 9.12 -1.81
C PHE A 382 -12.39 8.80 -0.65
N ASP A 383 -11.71 9.79 -0.08
CA ASP A 383 -10.89 9.62 1.11
C ASP A 383 -11.74 9.89 2.36
N ASP A 384 -11.75 8.97 3.33
CA ASP A 384 -12.58 9.12 4.55
C ASP A 384 -12.19 10.36 5.39
N ASN A 385 -10.97 10.88 5.20
CA ASN A 385 -10.51 12.12 5.83
C ASN A 385 -10.69 13.36 4.92
N TYR A 386 -11.64 13.30 3.97
CA TYR A 386 -11.90 14.42 3.05
C TYR A 386 -12.20 15.72 3.80
N THR A 387 -11.30 16.69 3.61
CA THR A 387 -11.50 18.10 3.95
C THR A 387 -11.52 18.89 2.64
N PRO A 388 -12.56 19.72 2.37
CA PRO A 388 -12.62 20.55 1.19
C PRO A 388 -11.38 21.44 1.05
N LEU A 389 -10.98 21.72 -0.19
CA LEU A 389 -10.00 22.77 -0.46
C LEU A 389 -10.56 24.11 0.03
N GLN A 390 -9.88 24.75 0.98
CA GLN A 390 -10.16 26.13 1.34
C GLN A 390 -9.84 27.01 0.12
N THR A 391 -10.79 27.86 -0.28
CA THR A 391 -10.53 28.93 -1.24
C THR A 391 -9.56 29.91 -0.60
N LEU A 392 -8.31 29.88 -1.04
CA LEU A 392 -7.30 30.87 -0.64
C LEU A 392 -7.79 32.27 -1.03
N ASP A 393 -7.75 33.21 -0.08
CA ASP A 393 -8.06 34.61 -0.33
C ASP A 393 -7.15 35.19 -1.42
N SER A 394 -7.70 36.13 -2.18
CA SER A 394 -7.22 36.57 -3.50
C SER A 394 -5.98 37.47 -3.51
N THR A 395 -5.03 37.28 -2.59
CA THR A 395 -3.88 38.18 -2.37
C THR A 395 -2.50 37.52 -2.43
N SER A 396 -2.39 36.24 -2.81
CA SER A 396 -1.10 35.61 -3.13
C SER A 396 -1.05 35.12 -4.59
N THR A 397 -0.09 35.63 -5.37
CA THR A 397 0.27 35.08 -6.69
C THR A 397 1.06 33.78 -6.49
N VAL A 398 0.34 32.71 -6.19
CA VAL A 398 0.77 31.31 -6.28
C VAL A 398 -0.15 30.67 -7.31
N ASP A 399 0.39 29.87 -8.21
CA ASP A 399 -0.34 29.32 -9.36
C ASP A 399 -1.68 28.69 -8.93
N THR A 400 -2.77 29.24 -9.46
CA THR A 400 -4.10 28.67 -9.32
C THR A 400 -4.05 27.22 -9.84
N PRO A 401 -4.37 26.20 -9.03
CA PRO A 401 -4.47 24.84 -9.53
C PRO A 401 -5.49 24.83 -10.66
N GLY A 402 -5.06 24.51 -11.87
CA GLY A 402 -5.94 24.52 -13.03
C GLY A 402 -7.12 23.57 -12.82
N SER A 403 -8.26 23.87 -13.47
CA SER A 403 -9.40 22.95 -13.53
C SER A 403 -9.14 21.73 -14.44
N SER A 404 -7.92 21.19 -14.38
CA SER A 404 -7.51 19.94 -15.01
C SER A 404 -8.31 18.80 -14.41
N LYS A 405 -9.39 18.43 -15.11
CA LYS A 405 -10.10 17.17 -14.92
C LYS A 405 -9.08 16.03 -14.99
N ILE A 406 -9.08 15.18 -13.98
CA ILE A 406 -8.24 13.99 -13.96
C ILE A 406 -9.05 12.87 -14.62
N HIS A 407 -8.48 12.30 -15.69
CA HIS A 407 -9.08 11.16 -16.35
C HIS A 407 -8.91 9.91 -15.50
N LEU A 408 -9.87 9.67 -14.60
CA LEU A 408 -10.08 8.35 -14.02
C LEU A 408 -10.53 7.41 -15.14
N THR A 409 -9.57 6.69 -15.68
CA THR A 409 -9.88 5.39 -16.24
C THR A 409 -10.18 4.50 -15.03
N ILE A 410 -11.47 4.27 -14.73
CA ILE A 410 -11.86 3.05 -14.02
C ILE A 410 -11.11 1.94 -14.77
N PRO A 411 -10.16 1.22 -14.14
CA PRO A 411 -9.35 0.26 -14.87
C PRO A 411 -10.33 -0.66 -15.61
N PRO A 412 -10.23 -0.76 -16.95
CA PRO A 412 -11.25 -1.40 -17.74
C PRO A 412 -11.51 -2.78 -17.14
N PRO A 413 -12.79 -3.18 -16.93
CA PRO A 413 -13.14 -4.32 -16.09
C PRO A 413 -12.25 -5.49 -16.47
N VAL A 414 -11.42 -5.94 -15.52
CA VAL A 414 -10.35 -6.91 -15.76
C VAL A 414 -10.98 -8.07 -16.52
N LYS A 415 -10.60 -8.23 -17.80
CA LYS A 415 -11.37 -9.07 -18.73
C LYS A 415 -11.51 -10.49 -18.16
N PRO A 416 -12.72 -11.05 -18.23
CA PRO A 416 -13.43 -11.45 -17.01
C PRO A 416 -13.07 -12.85 -16.52
N PHE A 417 -13.20 -13.08 -15.21
CA PHE A 417 -13.36 -14.45 -14.69
C PHE A 417 -14.33 -14.58 -13.50
N HIS A 418 -15.57 -14.91 -13.82
CA HIS A 418 -16.25 -16.10 -13.31
C HIS A 418 -16.05 -16.58 -11.87
N ARG A 419 -17.05 -16.31 -11.01
CA ARG A 419 -18.08 -17.31 -10.64
C ARG A 419 -19.18 -16.70 -9.76
N TYR A 420 -20.14 -17.57 -9.37
CA TYR A 420 -21.29 -17.32 -8.51
C TYR A 420 -22.43 -16.56 -9.20
N LEU A 421 -23.57 -17.25 -9.31
CA LEU A 421 -24.96 -16.81 -9.05
C LEU A 421 -25.99 -17.49 -9.98
N VAL A 422 -26.58 -18.60 -9.52
CA VAL A 422 -27.84 -19.18 -10.05
C VAL A 422 -28.57 -19.91 -8.89
N PRO A 423 -29.91 -19.87 -8.78
CA PRO A 423 -30.67 -20.65 -7.80
C PRO A 423 -31.26 -21.96 -8.40
N SER A 424 -31.14 -23.03 -7.61
CA SER A 424 -31.93 -24.29 -7.62
C SER A 424 -32.55 -24.82 -8.93
N GLN A 425 -32.00 -25.94 -9.44
CA GLN A 425 -32.62 -27.26 -9.26
C GLN A 425 -31.57 -28.39 -9.44
N GLN A 426 -31.44 -29.24 -8.42
CA GLN A 426 -30.69 -30.52 -8.41
C GLN A 426 -29.27 -30.56 -9.01
N ARG A 427 -28.24 -30.28 -8.20
CA ARG A 427 -27.00 -31.11 -8.13
C ARG A 427 -26.04 -30.73 -6.98
N LEU A 428 -25.44 -31.76 -6.39
CA LEU A 428 -24.28 -31.78 -5.49
C LEU A 428 -23.52 -33.11 -5.78
N PRO A 429 -22.21 -33.25 -5.46
CA PRO A 429 -21.20 -32.23 -5.21
C PRO A 429 -20.01 -32.33 -6.19
N CYS A 430 -19.17 -31.29 -6.20
CA CYS A 430 -17.90 -31.18 -6.94
C CYS A 430 -17.98 -30.98 -8.48
N GLU A 431 -17.10 -30.07 -8.93
CA GLU A 431 -16.60 -29.84 -10.30
C GLU A 431 -17.56 -29.33 -11.41
N THR A 432 -17.15 -28.19 -11.98
CA THR A 432 -17.54 -27.56 -13.28
C THR A 432 -18.96 -26.97 -13.48
N LEU A 433 -19.01 -25.73 -14.04
CA LEU A 433 -19.79 -25.25 -15.22
C LEU A 433 -19.99 -23.69 -15.25
N PHE A 434 -19.44 -23.02 -16.29
CA PHE A 434 -19.77 -21.72 -16.98
C PHE A 434 -19.89 -20.32 -16.27
N ALA A 435 -19.42 -19.22 -16.93
CA ALA A 435 -20.05 -18.19 -17.84
C ALA A 435 -21.28 -17.40 -17.26
N ASP A 436 -21.47 -16.05 -17.38
CA ASP A 436 -20.65 -14.91 -17.89
C ASP A 436 -20.34 -13.79 -16.82
N GLY A 437 -19.41 -12.85 -17.07
CA GLY A 437 -18.50 -12.27 -16.05
C GLY A 437 -19.00 -11.25 -14.99
N LEU A 438 -18.24 -11.15 -13.88
CA LEU A 438 -18.24 -10.03 -12.91
C LEU A 438 -16.94 -10.10 -12.07
N ALA A 439 -16.11 -9.04 -12.09
CA ALA A 439 -14.87 -8.98 -11.31
C ALA A 439 -15.08 -8.08 -10.08
N VAL A 440 -15.15 -8.67 -8.87
CA VAL A 440 -15.28 -7.88 -7.63
C VAL A 440 -13.91 -7.39 -7.18
N LEU A 441 -13.49 -6.28 -7.80
CA LEU A 441 -12.48 -5.38 -7.25
C LEU A 441 -12.97 -3.94 -7.38
N LEU A 442 -13.16 -3.28 -6.23
CA LEU A 442 -13.22 -1.82 -6.14
C LEU A 442 -14.18 -1.17 -7.15
N VAL A 443 -15.36 -1.79 -7.32
CA VAL A 443 -16.35 -1.34 -8.32
C VAL A 443 -17.08 -0.10 -7.80
N ILE A 444 -16.39 1.04 -7.81
CA ILE A 444 -16.97 2.35 -7.66
C ILE A 444 -17.75 2.64 -8.96
N MET A 445 -19.03 2.25 -8.96
CA MET A 445 -19.94 2.35 -10.09
C MET A 445 -20.63 3.69 -10.12
N TYR A 446 -20.54 4.39 -11.26
CA TYR A 446 -21.28 5.61 -11.50
C TYR A 446 -22.62 5.31 -12.18
N PHE A 447 -23.72 5.75 -11.55
CA PHE A 447 -25.06 5.73 -12.10
C PHE A 447 -25.54 7.16 -12.38
N GLU A 448 -25.98 7.43 -13.62
CA GLU A 448 -26.70 8.66 -13.96
C GLU A 448 -28.12 8.59 -13.35
N ASN A 449 -28.59 9.67 -12.72
CA ASN A 449 -29.93 9.78 -12.11
C ASN A 449 -31.04 9.91 -13.17
#